data_AF-A0A081PPQ6-F1
#
_entry.id   AF-A0A081PPQ6-F1
#
_cell.length_a   1.000
_cell.length_b   1.000
_cell.length_c   1.000
_cell.angle_alpha   90.00
_cell.angle_beta   90.00
_cell.angle_gamma   90.00
#
_symmetry.space_group_name_H-M   'P 1'
#
loop_
_entity.id
_entity.type
_entity.pdbx_description
1 polymer ?
#
loop_
_entity_poly.entity_id
_entity_poly.type
_entity_poly.pdbx_seq_one_letter_code
_entity_poly.pdbx_strand_id
1 'polypeptide(L)'
;MKKEQVLIGLGVATAMVTAFNGHAQADEVVNKHSTKSTVNQSETKKDADVSESDVKKAEVKLNQTIEEEKNAQKLVDKMQQEHTSTVTNKNKADDALKQAQEFAKQASPEKIKNVEKDLVAKQVTVKKAEDRLAGAKQDEKQAQASVEKQETAVNKAKAQVNQRAVDVKKAQNKVTEAEKTFDWNTLREIQQETEKLDAKVKANQNKVSSLASSVSKTEQERKALIERGNKTRSTLEKNLKSAGDEFHTVTVSHEIKSNSVSESESKTPPLDEKTFVGRDGKTNYVAANEDVNFSGERTETIVVKSKDDIHTPHVVDYKKVSEYVRNYLIELRRINGIDIPVPPVTEKALKYGKARADEMVANDKLSHDTKLKNQDFGFKDATENATAGSVPEKSRLSEKELAYKELLSYFNDYSNASLYGASTPKEANTFNYGHRIPLLAASGTGFALGASSSKKTTFGNYGVMTFISEAKGVYDTLPTVISPSEKRSYVYNGKTYYYNPSSSYFLARAENKDGDPDHSEFYFNGKRVKFLPKTTFRYVWNEITHPKNPAYTKAKEALDSFNRKQKTKKL
;
A
#
# COMPACT_ATOMS: atom_id res chain seq x y z
N MET A 1 -44.14 -75.67 -115.88
CA MET A 1 -43.12 -75.09 -116.79
C MET A 1 -43.06 -73.59 -116.46
N LYS A 2 -41.92 -72.96 -116.18
CA LYS A 2 -40.76 -72.63 -117.04
C LYS A 2 -41.10 -71.55 -118.09
N LYS A 3 -40.31 -70.45 -118.10
CA LYS A 3 -40.30 -69.31 -119.05
C LYS A 3 -41.54 -68.40 -119.05
N GLU A 4 -41.50 -67.14 -119.50
CA GLU A 4 -40.53 -66.02 -119.48
C GLU A 4 -41.18 -64.84 -120.25
N GLN A 5 -40.82 -63.58 -119.95
CA GLN A 5 -40.97 -62.38 -120.81
C GLN A 5 -42.40 -62.00 -121.31
N VAL A 6 -42.98 -60.87 -120.88
CA VAL A 6 -42.79 -59.50 -121.42
C VAL A 6 -43.30 -59.34 -122.87
N LEU A 7 -44.36 -58.55 -123.08
CA LEU A 7 -44.29 -57.22 -123.75
C LEU A 7 -45.62 -56.42 -123.63
N ILE A 8 -45.51 -55.10 -123.82
CA ILE A 8 -46.49 -54.01 -124.08
C ILE A 8 -47.86 -54.47 -124.65
N GLY A 9 -49.01 -53.87 -124.34
CA GLY A 9 -49.31 -52.60 -123.61
C GLY A 9 -50.25 -51.68 -124.41
N LEU A 10 -50.83 -50.66 -123.76
CA LEU A 10 -51.76 -49.66 -124.32
C LEU A 10 -53.10 -50.14 -124.94
N GLY A 11 -54.17 -50.03 -124.14
CA GLY A 11 -55.43 -49.36 -124.56
C GLY A 11 -56.31 -50.01 -125.65
N VAL A 12 -57.22 -50.89 -125.25
CA VAL A 12 -58.36 -51.38 -126.04
C VAL A 12 -59.60 -51.36 -125.13
N ALA A 13 -60.45 -50.32 -125.23
CA ALA A 13 -61.78 -50.27 -125.87
C ALA A 13 -62.94 -50.54 -124.87
N THR A 14 -64.03 -49.75 -124.78
CA THR A 14 -65.26 -49.65 -125.64
C THR A 14 -66.01 -50.97 -125.85
N ALA A 15 -67.36 -51.05 -125.99
CA ALA A 15 -68.45 -50.05 -126.02
C ALA A 15 -69.62 -50.49 -125.08
N MET A 16 -70.93 -50.20 -125.17
CA MET A 16 -71.91 -49.69 -126.18
C MET A 16 -72.91 -48.70 -125.50
N VAL A 17 -73.70 -47.80 -126.13
CA VAL A 17 -74.27 -47.62 -127.50
C VAL A 17 -75.65 -48.30 -127.69
N THR A 18 -76.69 -47.68 -128.26
CA THR A 18 -76.86 -46.35 -128.94
C THR A 18 -77.67 -45.37 -128.03
N ALA A 19 -78.63 -44.46 -128.33
CA ALA A 19 -79.26 -43.74 -129.49
C ALA A 19 -80.17 -42.61 -128.90
N PHE A 20 -80.65 -41.55 -129.59
CA PHE A 20 -80.19 -40.75 -130.73
C PHE A 20 -81.03 -39.44 -130.85
N ASN A 21 -80.54 -38.44 -131.61
CA ASN A 21 -81.20 -37.23 -132.15
C ASN A 21 -81.73 -36.11 -131.20
N GLY A 22 -81.58 -34.85 -131.66
CA GLY A 22 -82.42 -33.70 -131.25
C GLY A 22 -82.13 -33.03 -129.89
N HIS A 23 -80.87 -32.78 -129.52
CA HIS A 23 -80.21 -31.46 -129.65
C HIS A 23 -80.83 -30.27 -128.90
N ALA A 24 -80.01 -29.68 -128.02
CA ALA A 24 -80.09 -28.32 -127.48
C ALA A 24 -81.39 -27.90 -126.75
N GLN A 25 -81.50 -28.26 -125.48
CA GLN A 25 -81.80 -27.24 -124.47
C GLN A 25 -80.70 -27.20 -123.42
N ALA A 26 -80.36 -25.99 -122.99
CA ALA A 26 -79.53 -25.73 -121.84
C ALA A 26 -80.42 -25.07 -120.79
N ASP A 27 -80.81 -25.84 -119.79
CA ASP A 27 -81.20 -25.31 -118.49
C ASP A 27 -80.85 -26.35 -117.42
N GLU A 28 -80.86 -25.92 -116.16
CA GLU A 28 -80.26 -26.62 -115.00
C GLU A 28 -78.72 -26.81 -115.04
N VAL A 29 -78.05 -26.21 -114.04
CA VAL A 29 -77.63 -27.04 -112.91
C VAL A 29 -78.15 -26.39 -111.62
N VAL A 30 -79.29 -26.87 -111.14
CA VAL A 30 -79.79 -26.52 -109.80
C VAL A 30 -78.78 -27.00 -108.74
N ASN A 31 -78.72 -26.29 -107.60
CA ASN A 31 -77.62 -26.38 -106.64
C ASN A 31 -77.33 -27.83 -106.16
N LYS A 32 -76.05 -28.19 -106.05
CA LYS A 32 -75.59 -29.58 -106.03
C LYS A 32 -75.92 -30.35 -104.75
N HIS A 33 -76.63 -31.46 -104.95
CA HIS A 33 -76.13 -32.83 -104.75
C HIS A 33 -75.22 -33.13 -103.52
N SER A 34 -75.72 -34.00 -102.63
CA SER A 34 -74.97 -35.20 -102.22
C SER A 34 -75.96 -36.35 -101.93
N THR A 35 -75.48 -37.59 -101.85
CA THR A 35 -76.34 -38.79 -102.01
C THR A 35 -76.17 -39.87 -100.95
N LYS A 36 -77.31 -40.53 -100.68
CA LYS A 36 -77.47 -41.98 -100.42
C LYS A 36 -76.94 -42.62 -99.11
N SER A 37 -77.91 -43.26 -98.47
CA SER A 37 -77.91 -44.67 -98.06
C SER A 37 -77.34 -45.12 -96.70
N THR A 38 -78.29 -45.70 -95.95
CA THR A 38 -78.18 -46.66 -94.84
C THR A 38 -77.23 -47.83 -95.08
N VAL A 39 -76.60 -48.36 -94.01
CA VAL A 39 -76.58 -49.80 -93.59
C VAL A 39 -75.86 -49.95 -92.23
N ASN A 40 -76.08 -51.07 -91.51
CA ASN A 40 -75.62 -51.33 -90.13
C ASN A 40 -74.39 -52.27 -90.04
N GLN A 41 -73.79 -52.35 -88.82
CA GLN A 41 -72.90 -53.42 -88.30
C GLN A 41 -71.45 -53.51 -88.89
N SER A 42 -70.39 -53.94 -88.17
CA SER A 42 -70.19 -54.33 -86.74
C SER A 42 -68.70 -54.47 -86.31
N GLU A 43 -68.35 -54.13 -85.04
CA GLU A 43 -67.19 -54.58 -84.20
C GLU A 43 -65.71 -54.25 -84.60
N THR A 44 -64.69 -54.05 -83.71
CA THR A 44 -64.55 -53.92 -82.22
C THR A 44 -63.25 -53.18 -81.72
N LYS A 45 -63.29 -52.52 -80.52
CA LYS A 45 -62.23 -52.19 -79.49
C LYS A 45 -61.31 -50.89 -79.53
N LYS A 46 -61.55 -49.96 -78.56
CA LYS A 46 -60.61 -49.06 -77.75
C LYS A 46 -59.96 -47.77 -78.39
N ASP A 47 -59.42 -46.72 -77.72
CA ASP A 47 -59.29 -46.27 -76.27
C ASP A 47 -58.90 -44.75 -76.04
N ALA A 48 -59.07 -44.23 -74.79
CA ALA A 48 -58.41 -43.07 -74.07
C ALA A 48 -58.64 -41.57 -74.45
N ASP A 49 -58.26 -40.59 -73.57
CA ASP A 49 -59.10 -39.41 -73.15
C ASP A 49 -58.54 -37.92 -73.16
N VAL A 50 -59.41 -36.88 -73.14
CA VAL A 50 -59.18 -35.40 -73.40
C VAL A 50 -60.10 -34.39 -72.61
N SER A 51 -59.64 -33.15 -72.25
CA SER A 51 -60.49 -32.02 -71.71
C SER A 51 -60.08 -30.53 -72.07
N GLU A 52 -59.92 -29.55 -71.15
CA GLU A 52 -59.57 -28.09 -71.39
C GLU A 52 -58.47 -27.49 -70.46
N SER A 53 -57.44 -26.88 -71.06
CA SER A 53 -56.30 -26.13 -70.49
C SER A 53 -55.31 -25.74 -71.62
N ASP A 54 -54.51 -26.70 -72.11
CA ASP A 54 -53.65 -26.59 -73.31
C ASP A 54 -54.44 -26.68 -74.64
N VAL A 55 -55.77 -26.77 -74.64
CA VAL A 55 -56.60 -26.84 -75.88
C VAL A 55 -56.50 -25.53 -76.66
N LYS A 56 -56.17 -24.43 -75.97
CA LYS A 56 -55.68 -23.17 -76.55
C LYS A 56 -54.55 -23.35 -77.56
N LYS A 57 -53.74 -24.41 -77.44
CA LYS A 57 -52.69 -24.77 -78.42
C LYS A 57 -53.28 -25.40 -79.68
N ALA A 58 -54.32 -26.21 -79.55
CA ALA A 58 -55.12 -26.70 -80.68
C ALA A 58 -55.95 -25.59 -81.33
N GLU A 59 -56.46 -24.63 -80.56
CA GLU A 59 -57.24 -23.46 -81.02
C GLU A 59 -56.36 -22.46 -81.78
N VAL A 60 -55.19 -22.10 -81.25
CA VAL A 60 -54.17 -21.32 -81.98
C VAL A 60 -53.76 -22.04 -83.26
N LYS A 61 -53.52 -23.36 -83.21
CA LYS A 61 -53.12 -24.12 -84.39
C LYS A 61 -54.25 -24.29 -85.42
N LEU A 62 -55.51 -24.37 -84.97
CA LEU A 62 -56.69 -24.39 -85.83
C LEU A 62 -56.87 -23.05 -86.55
N ASN A 63 -56.79 -21.93 -85.82
CA ASN A 63 -56.85 -20.59 -86.41
C ASN A 63 -55.70 -20.35 -87.41
N GLN A 64 -54.50 -20.84 -87.10
CA GLN A 64 -53.37 -20.79 -88.03
C GLN A 64 -53.62 -21.67 -89.28
N THR A 65 -54.18 -22.87 -89.11
CA THR A 65 -54.55 -23.76 -90.23
C THR A 65 -55.64 -23.15 -91.11
N ILE A 66 -56.61 -22.43 -90.53
CA ILE A 66 -57.71 -21.76 -91.26
C ILE A 66 -57.21 -20.56 -92.09
N GLU A 67 -56.21 -19.81 -91.61
CA GLU A 67 -55.59 -18.76 -92.45
C GLU A 67 -54.59 -19.34 -93.46
N GLU A 68 -53.93 -20.47 -93.19
CA GLU A 68 -53.18 -21.22 -94.20
C GLU A 68 -54.13 -21.74 -95.32
N GLU A 69 -55.29 -22.29 -94.95
CA GLU A 69 -56.37 -22.71 -95.87
C GLU A 69 -56.92 -21.56 -96.71
N LYS A 70 -57.28 -20.41 -96.10
CA LYS A 70 -57.74 -19.22 -96.85
C LYS A 70 -56.71 -18.71 -97.86
N ASN A 71 -55.43 -18.75 -97.52
CA ASN A 71 -54.38 -18.28 -98.43
C ASN A 71 -54.10 -19.31 -99.54
N ALA A 72 -54.26 -20.62 -99.27
CA ALA A 72 -54.30 -21.64 -100.31
C ALA A 72 -55.50 -21.46 -101.25
N GLN A 73 -56.71 -21.21 -100.72
CA GLN A 73 -57.91 -20.97 -101.53
C GLN A 73 -57.75 -19.74 -102.44
N LYS A 74 -57.22 -18.62 -101.92
CA LYS A 74 -56.89 -17.44 -102.76
C LYS A 74 -55.90 -17.75 -103.89
N LEU A 75 -54.97 -18.69 -103.68
CA LEU A 75 -54.03 -19.12 -104.71
C LEU A 75 -54.72 -19.97 -105.79
N VAL A 76 -55.62 -20.88 -105.38
CA VAL A 76 -56.48 -21.66 -106.28
C VAL A 76 -57.39 -20.75 -107.12
N ASP A 77 -58.09 -19.81 -106.49
CA ASP A 77 -58.98 -18.86 -107.17
C ASP A 77 -58.21 -18.02 -108.21
N LYS A 78 -56.98 -17.61 -107.88
CA LYS A 78 -56.10 -16.89 -108.80
C LYS A 78 -55.66 -17.75 -109.99
N MET A 79 -55.30 -19.02 -109.77
CA MET A 79 -54.98 -19.95 -110.86
C MET A 79 -56.20 -20.21 -111.76
N GLN A 80 -57.40 -20.29 -111.19
CA GLN A 80 -58.65 -20.42 -111.95
C GLN A 80 -58.90 -19.17 -112.84
N GLN A 81 -58.54 -17.98 -112.34
CA GLN A 81 -58.63 -16.72 -113.09
C GLN A 81 -57.58 -16.65 -114.22
N GLU A 82 -56.33 -17.06 -113.98
CA GLU A 82 -55.28 -17.14 -115.01
C GLU A 82 -55.59 -18.19 -116.09
N HIS A 83 -56.18 -19.33 -115.72
CA HIS A 83 -56.68 -20.34 -116.67
C HIS A 83 -57.76 -19.75 -117.60
N THR A 84 -58.73 -19.04 -117.04
CA THR A 84 -59.84 -18.39 -117.79
C THR A 84 -59.33 -17.29 -118.73
N SER A 85 -58.34 -16.49 -118.28
CA SER A 85 -57.64 -15.52 -119.13
C SER A 85 -56.91 -16.19 -120.30
N THR A 86 -56.23 -17.31 -120.05
CA THR A 86 -55.47 -18.06 -121.05
C THR A 86 -56.39 -18.64 -122.15
N VAL A 87 -57.54 -19.20 -121.78
CA VAL A 87 -58.55 -19.67 -122.75
C VAL A 87 -59.09 -18.50 -123.60
N THR A 88 -59.33 -17.34 -122.98
CA THR A 88 -59.82 -16.15 -123.70
C THR A 88 -58.81 -15.61 -124.71
N ASN A 89 -57.51 -15.64 -124.36
CA ASN A 89 -56.44 -15.21 -125.27
C ASN A 89 -56.18 -16.21 -126.41
N LYS A 90 -56.41 -17.51 -126.20
CA LYS A 90 -56.36 -18.51 -127.27
C LYS A 90 -57.39 -18.20 -128.37
N ASN A 91 -58.65 -17.98 -128.00
CA ASN A 91 -59.72 -17.74 -128.98
C ASN A 91 -59.46 -16.48 -129.82
N LYS A 92 -58.89 -15.41 -129.23
CA LYS A 92 -58.46 -14.21 -129.97
C LYS A 92 -57.32 -14.47 -130.96
N ALA A 93 -56.49 -15.49 -130.75
CA ALA A 93 -55.42 -15.85 -131.68
C ALA A 93 -55.96 -16.64 -132.90
N ASP A 94 -56.99 -17.47 -132.72
CA ASP A 94 -57.62 -18.22 -133.82
C ASP A 94 -58.40 -17.30 -134.78
N ASP A 95 -59.05 -16.23 -134.29
CA ASP A 95 -59.66 -15.20 -135.15
C ASP A 95 -58.62 -14.34 -135.88
N ALA A 96 -57.48 -14.03 -135.24
CA ALA A 96 -56.36 -13.36 -135.89
C ALA A 96 -55.71 -14.23 -136.98
N LEU A 97 -55.69 -15.56 -136.81
CA LEU A 97 -55.19 -16.50 -137.81
C LEU A 97 -56.06 -16.51 -139.09
N LYS A 98 -57.38 -16.32 -138.96
CA LYS A 98 -58.27 -16.12 -140.12
C LYS A 98 -57.98 -14.79 -140.84
N GLN A 99 -57.82 -13.68 -140.12
CA GLN A 99 -57.44 -12.41 -140.75
C GLN A 99 -56.08 -12.48 -141.47
N ALA A 100 -55.14 -13.27 -140.96
CA ALA A 100 -53.85 -13.50 -141.60
C ALA A 100 -53.96 -14.28 -142.94
N GLN A 101 -55.01 -15.07 -143.15
CA GLN A 101 -55.26 -15.77 -144.42
C GLN A 101 -55.86 -14.85 -145.50
N GLU A 102 -56.61 -13.81 -145.09
CA GLU A 102 -57.18 -12.81 -146.01
C GLU A 102 -56.12 -11.82 -146.54
N PHE A 103 -54.99 -11.63 -145.83
CA PHE A 103 -53.87 -10.74 -146.22
C PHE A 103 -52.91 -11.32 -147.31
N ALA A 104 -53.50 -12.09 -148.21
CA ALA A 104 -53.23 -12.18 -149.63
C ALA A 104 -52.04 -11.39 -150.26
N LYS A 105 -51.21 -12.16 -151.00
CA LYS A 105 -50.85 -11.90 -152.42
C LYS A 105 -49.91 -10.73 -152.77
N GLN A 106 -49.13 -10.12 -151.87
CA GLN A 106 -48.06 -9.16 -152.25
C GLN A 106 -46.67 -9.48 -151.65
N ALA A 107 -45.62 -9.24 -152.44
CA ALA A 107 -44.36 -9.99 -152.35
C ALA A 107 -43.15 -9.23 -151.79
N SER A 108 -42.26 -9.94 -151.08
CA SER A 108 -40.80 -9.79 -151.16
C SER A 108 -40.08 -10.92 -150.38
N PRO A 109 -38.83 -11.34 -150.74
CA PRO A 109 -38.20 -12.53 -150.15
C PRO A 109 -37.81 -12.42 -148.67
N GLU A 110 -37.53 -11.21 -148.17
CA GLU A 110 -36.98 -11.02 -146.81
C GLU A 110 -37.95 -11.40 -145.68
N LYS A 111 -39.26 -11.45 -145.95
CA LYS A 111 -40.27 -11.77 -144.94
C LYS A 111 -40.23 -13.22 -144.45
N ILE A 112 -39.68 -14.16 -145.23
CA ILE A 112 -39.64 -15.58 -144.86
C ILE A 112 -38.80 -15.80 -143.60
N LYS A 113 -37.65 -15.12 -143.48
CA LYS A 113 -36.64 -15.36 -142.43
C LYS A 113 -37.03 -14.88 -141.03
N ASN A 114 -38.11 -14.11 -140.90
CA ASN A 114 -38.64 -13.67 -139.60
C ASN A 114 -39.80 -14.55 -139.09
N VAL A 115 -40.50 -15.29 -139.96
CA VAL A 115 -41.67 -16.10 -139.55
C VAL A 115 -41.25 -17.38 -138.82
N GLU A 116 -40.18 -18.04 -139.27
CA GLU A 116 -39.63 -19.23 -138.61
C GLU A 116 -39.25 -18.97 -137.14
N LYS A 117 -38.82 -17.73 -136.84
CA LYS A 117 -38.38 -17.32 -135.50
C LYS A 117 -39.54 -17.17 -134.51
N ASP A 118 -40.74 -16.83 -134.97
CA ASP A 118 -41.93 -16.64 -134.13
C ASP A 118 -42.68 -17.97 -133.88
N LEU A 119 -42.66 -18.90 -134.85
CA LEU A 119 -43.24 -20.23 -134.71
C LEU A 119 -42.56 -21.03 -133.58
N VAL A 120 -41.21 -21.01 -133.53
CA VAL A 120 -40.43 -21.69 -132.48
C VAL A 120 -40.73 -21.10 -131.09
N ALA A 121 -40.90 -19.79 -130.97
CA ALA A 121 -41.23 -19.14 -129.70
C ALA A 121 -42.60 -19.59 -129.14
N LYS A 122 -43.59 -19.77 -130.02
CA LYS A 122 -44.92 -20.29 -129.65
C LYS A 122 -44.89 -21.77 -129.28
N GLN A 123 -44.13 -22.60 -129.99
CA GLN A 123 -43.93 -24.02 -129.66
C GLN A 123 -43.34 -24.21 -128.25
N VAL A 124 -42.33 -23.41 -127.88
CA VAL A 124 -41.71 -23.42 -126.54
C VAL A 124 -42.69 -22.95 -125.46
N THR A 125 -43.59 -22.02 -125.78
CA THR A 125 -44.59 -21.47 -124.84
C THR A 125 -45.66 -22.51 -124.50
N VAL A 126 -46.12 -23.30 -125.47
CA VAL A 126 -47.06 -24.43 -125.22
C VAL A 126 -46.42 -25.47 -124.30
N LYS A 127 -45.18 -25.88 -124.58
CA LYS A 127 -44.50 -26.90 -123.77
C LYS A 127 -44.28 -26.46 -122.31
N LYS A 128 -43.96 -25.17 -122.08
CA LYS A 128 -43.91 -24.58 -120.73
C LYS A 128 -45.26 -24.55 -119.99
N ALA A 129 -46.40 -24.62 -120.69
CA ALA A 129 -47.71 -24.75 -120.06
C ALA A 129 -48.01 -26.20 -119.67
N GLU A 130 -47.60 -27.17 -120.52
CA GLU A 130 -47.71 -28.61 -120.23
C GLU A 130 -46.84 -29.01 -119.01
N ASP A 131 -45.58 -28.55 -118.97
CA ASP A 131 -44.67 -28.78 -117.84
C ASP A 131 -45.24 -28.20 -116.52
N ARG A 132 -45.90 -27.04 -116.58
CA ARG A 132 -46.56 -26.42 -115.41
C ARG A 132 -47.81 -27.17 -114.94
N LEU A 133 -48.59 -27.71 -115.87
CA LEU A 133 -49.76 -28.55 -115.54
C LEU A 133 -49.34 -29.87 -114.88
N ALA A 134 -48.17 -30.41 -115.23
CA ALA A 134 -47.58 -31.56 -114.55
C ALA A 134 -47.14 -31.20 -113.11
N GLY A 135 -46.47 -30.06 -112.92
CA GLY A 135 -46.07 -29.56 -111.61
C GLY A 135 -47.24 -29.35 -110.65
N ALA A 136 -48.29 -28.66 -111.10
CA ALA A 136 -49.47 -28.38 -110.26
C ALA A 136 -50.15 -29.65 -109.68
N LYS A 137 -50.17 -30.75 -110.45
CA LYS A 137 -50.68 -32.07 -109.98
C LYS A 137 -49.77 -32.76 -108.97
N GLN A 138 -48.49 -32.39 -108.92
CA GLN A 138 -47.55 -32.89 -107.93
C GLN A 138 -47.63 -32.06 -106.64
N ASP A 139 -47.80 -30.74 -106.76
CA ASP A 139 -48.05 -29.82 -105.65
C ASP A 139 -49.37 -30.14 -104.92
N GLU A 140 -50.45 -30.45 -105.67
CA GLU A 140 -51.75 -30.89 -105.13
C GLU A 140 -51.59 -32.12 -104.20
N LYS A 141 -50.87 -33.16 -104.65
CA LYS A 141 -50.55 -34.34 -103.83
C LYS A 141 -49.72 -34.00 -102.59
N GLN A 142 -48.79 -33.05 -102.71
CA GLN A 142 -47.90 -32.68 -101.61
C GLN A 142 -48.62 -31.83 -100.54
N ALA A 143 -49.59 -30.99 -100.95
CA ALA A 143 -50.49 -30.30 -100.04
C ALA A 143 -51.38 -31.29 -99.27
N GLN A 144 -51.98 -32.26 -99.97
CA GLN A 144 -52.89 -33.24 -99.38
C GLN A 144 -52.20 -34.09 -98.29
N ALA A 145 -50.97 -34.55 -98.53
CA ALA A 145 -50.15 -35.26 -97.53
C ALA A 145 -49.67 -34.38 -96.35
N SER A 146 -49.76 -33.05 -96.47
CA SER A 146 -49.44 -32.12 -95.38
C SER A 146 -50.62 -31.95 -94.41
N VAL A 147 -51.85 -31.98 -94.92
CA VAL A 147 -53.09 -31.87 -94.12
C VAL A 147 -53.24 -33.05 -93.15
N GLU A 148 -53.12 -34.29 -93.63
CA GLU A 148 -53.19 -35.51 -92.79
C GLU A 148 -52.18 -35.48 -91.61
N LYS A 149 -51.01 -34.88 -91.87
CA LYS A 149 -49.90 -34.74 -90.91
C LYS A 149 -50.12 -33.61 -89.89
N GLN A 150 -50.91 -32.59 -90.26
CA GLN A 150 -51.29 -31.50 -89.37
C GLN A 150 -52.41 -31.94 -88.42
N GLU A 151 -53.37 -32.72 -88.92
CA GLU A 151 -54.53 -33.25 -88.17
C GLU A 151 -54.10 -34.21 -87.04
N THR A 152 -53.18 -35.14 -87.30
CA THR A 152 -52.59 -36.01 -86.26
C THR A 152 -51.90 -35.21 -85.15
N ALA A 153 -51.27 -34.09 -85.49
CA ALA A 153 -50.63 -33.20 -84.52
C ALA A 153 -51.64 -32.37 -83.70
N VAL A 154 -52.78 -31.98 -84.28
CA VAL A 154 -53.87 -31.30 -83.55
C VAL A 154 -54.51 -32.25 -82.52
N ASN A 155 -54.76 -33.50 -82.88
CA ASN A 155 -55.33 -34.48 -81.94
C ASN A 155 -54.39 -34.79 -80.76
N LYS A 156 -53.07 -34.90 -81.00
CA LYS A 156 -52.08 -35.02 -79.91
C LYS A 156 -51.96 -33.75 -79.06
N ALA A 157 -52.09 -32.58 -79.68
CA ALA A 157 -52.20 -31.27 -79.01
C ALA A 157 -53.59 -30.99 -78.43
N LYS A 158 -54.54 -31.93 -78.54
CA LYS A 158 -55.69 -32.03 -77.63
C LYS A 158 -55.25 -32.75 -76.37
N ALA A 159 -54.98 -34.04 -76.35
CA ALA A 159 -54.77 -34.85 -75.12
C ALA A 159 -53.94 -34.21 -73.96
N GLN A 160 -52.82 -33.51 -74.25
CA GLN A 160 -51.99 -32.85 -73.20
C GLN A 160 -52.72 -31.72 -72.44
N VAL A 161 -53.84 -31.28 -72.98
CA VAL A 161 -54.84 -30.44 -72.32
C VAL A 161 -55.27 -31.02 -70.97
N ASN A 162 -55.58 -32.31 -70.95
CA ASN A 162 -56.47 -32.90 -69.97
C ASN A 162 -55.80 -32.91 -68.61
N GLN A 163 -54.56 -33.37 -68.63
CA GLN A 163 -53.72 -33.50 -67.46
C GLN A 163 -53.49 -32.15 -66.77
N ARG A 164 -53.23 -31.09 -67.55
CA ARG A 164 -52.99 -29.74 -67.03
C ARG A 164 -54.22 -29.13 -66.34
N ALA A 165 -55.43 -29.42 -66.83
CA ALA A 165 -56.68 -29.03 -66.17
C ALA A 165 -56.79 -29.62 -64.75
N VAL A 166 -56.58 -30.95 -64.68
CA VAL A 166 -56.68 -31.75 -63.45
C VAL A 166 -55.59 -31.34 -62.46
N ASP A 167 -54.36 -31.16 -62.94
CA ASP A 167 -53.20 -30.79 -62.10
C ASP A 167 -53.35 -29.38 -61.51
N VAL A 168 -53.83 -28.39 -62.29
CA VAL A 168 -54.11 -27.02 -61.78
C VAL A 168 -55.18 -27.06 -60.70
N LYS A 169 -56.28 -27.80 -60.91
CA LYS A 169 -57.36 -27.89 -59.91
C LYS A 169 -56.92 -28.61 -58.64
N LYS A 170 -56.02 -29.59 -58.76
CA LYS A 170 -55.38 -30.29 -57.64
C LYS A 170 -54.39 -29.40 -56.87
N ALA A 171 -53.72 -28.47 -57.56
CA ALA A 171 -52.86 -27.47 -56.93
C ALA A 171 -53.66 -26.40 -56.17
N GLN A 172 -54.74 -25.87 -56.77
CA GLN A 172 -55.59 -24.86 -56.12
C GLN A 172 -56.24 -25.39 -54.84
N ASN A 173 -56.76 -26.64 -54.83
CA ASN A 173 -57.31 -27.24 -53.62
C ASN A 173 -56.29 -27.28 -52.46
N LYS A 174 -55.01 -27.61 -52.74
CA LYS A 174 -53.94 -27.62 -51.73
C LYS A 174 -53.62 -26.23 -51.17
N VAL A 175 -53.70 -25.18 -51.99
CA VAL A 175 -53.56 -23.80 -51.53
C VAL A 175 -54.71 -23.45 -50.57
N THR A 176 -55.94 -23.78 -50.93
CA THR A 176 -57.11 -23.53 -50.06
C THR A 176 -57.09 -24.33 -48.74
N GLU A 177 -56.49 -25.53 -48.71
CA GLU A 177 -56.25 -26.27 -47.46
C GLU A 177 -55.16 -25.63 -46.59
N ALA A 178 -54.08 -25.11 -47.20
CA ALA A 178 -53.03 -24.38 -46.49
C ALA A 178 -53.53 -23.04 -45.91
N GLU A 179 -54.32 -22.27 -46.67
CA GLU A 179 -54.92 -21.02 -46.21
C GLU A 179 -55.90 -21.23 -45.05
N LYS A 180 -56.65 -22.35 -45.06
CA LYS A 180 -57.57 -22.71 -43.95
C LYS A 180 -56.87 -23.19 -42.67
N THR A 181 -55.58 -23.49 -42.71
CA THR A 181 -54.81 -24.01 -41.57
C THR A 181 -53.84 -22.97 -40.98
N PHE A 182 -53.79 -21.76 -41.52
CA PHE A 182 -52.90 -20.69 -41.05
C PHE A 182 -53.65 -19.66 -40.18
N ASP A 183 -53.49 -19.75 -38.85
CA ASP A 183 -54.14 -18.80 -37.92
C ASP A 183 -53.33 -17.51 -37.72
N TRP A 184 -53.81 -16.44 -38.34
CA TRP A 184 -53.30 -15.08 -38.19
C TRP A 184 -53.53 -14.47 -36.80
N ASN A 185 -54.51 -14.95 -36.02
CA ASN A 185 -54.80 -14.40 -34.70
C ASN A 185 -53.77 -14.87 -33.67
N THR A 186 -53.48 -16.18 -33.60
CA THR A 186 -52.42 -16.73 -32.75
C THR A 186 -51.08 -16.03 -32.99
N LEU A 187 -50.70 -15.76 -34.25
CA LEU A 187 -49.47 -15.02 -34.57
C LEU A 187 -49.48 -13.59 -33.99
N ARG A 188 -50.62 -12.89 -34.08
CA ARG A 188 -50.79 -11.53 -33.55
C ARG A 188 -50.82 -11.48 -32.03
N GLU A 189 -51.41 -12.49 -31.38
CA GLU A 189 -51.42 -12.62 -29.92
C GLU A 189 -50.01 -12.89 -29.39
N ILE A 190 -49.26 -13.81 -30.00
CA ILE A 190 -47.84 -14.06 -29.67
C ILE A 190 -46.99 -12.80 -29.84
N GLN A 191 -47.22 -12.00 -30.89
CA GLN A 191 -46.54 -10.71 -31.09
C GLN A 191 -46.81 -9.75 -29.92
N GLN A 192 -48.08 -9.58 -29.53
CA GLN A 192 -48.47 -8.69 -28.42
C GLN A 192 -48.05 -9.20 -27.03
N GLU A 193 -48.02 -10.51 -26.81
CA GLU A 193 -47.47 -11.10 -25.59
C GLU A 193 -45.95 -10.87 -25.50
N THR A 194 -45.23 -11.00 -26.62
CA THR A 194 -43.79 -10.73 -26.71
C THR A 194 -43.47 -9.27 -26.38
N GLU A 195 -44.24 -8.30 -26.91
CA GLU A 195 -44.10 -6.88 -26.58
C GLU A 195 -44.37 -6.60 -25.08
N LYS A 196 -45.43 -7.20 -24.51
CA LYS A 196 -45.72 -7.11 -23.07
C LYS A 196 -44.62 -7.76 -22.22
N LEU A 197 -43.97 -8.82 -22.71
CA LEU A 197 -42.90 -9.52 -22.01
C LEU A 197 -41.58 -8.73 -22.05
N ASP A 198 -41.21 -8.15 -23.19
CA ASP A 198 -40.07 -7.23 -23.32
C ASP A 198 -40.22 -6.00 -22.42
N ALA A 199 -41.42 -5.40 -22.36
CA ALA A 199 -41.72 -4.32 -21.43
C ALA A 199 -41.53 -4.73 -19.95
N LYS A 200 -41.94 -5.95 -19.57
CA LYS A 200 -41.70 -6.52 -18.23
C LYS A 200 -40.21 -6.82 -17.98
N VAL A 201 -39.47 -7.29 -18.98
CA VAL A 201 -38.02 -7.54 -18.88
C VAL A 201 -37.28 -6.22 -18.64
N LYS A 202 -37.58 -5.17 -19.41
CA LYS A 202 -37.01 -3.82 -19.23
C LYS A 202 -37.35 -3.22 -17.87
N ALA A 203 -38.60 -3.35 -17.41
CA ALA A 203 -39.00 -2.92 -16.07
C ALA A 203 -38.24 -3.65 -14.96
N ASN A 204 -38.04 -4.97 -15.10
CA ASN A 204 -37.27 -5.77 -14.15
C ASN A 204 -35.76 -5.44 -14.20
N GLN A 205 -35.18 -5.21 -15.37
CA GLN A 205 -33.79 -4.74 -15.52
C GLN A 205 -33.57 -3.40 -14.81
N ASN A 206 -34.47 -2.44 -14.98
CA ASN A 206 -34.43 -1.16 -14.27
C ASN A 206 -34.53 -1.35 -12.73
N LYS A 207 -35.38 -2.26 -12.26
CA LYS A 207 -35.53 -2.59 -10.84
C LYS A 207 -34.29 -3.29 -10.27
N VAL A 208 -33.66 -4.19 -11.03
CA VAL A 208 -32.39 -4.84 -10.67
C VAL A 208 -31.25 -3.83 -10.61
N SER A 209 -31.13 -2.92 -11.59
CA SER A 209 -30.13 -1.85 -11.56
C SER A 209 -30.29 -0.93 -10.35
N SER A 210 -31.53 -0.55 -10.01
CA SER A 210 -31.83 0.25 -8.81
C SER A 210 -31.46 -0.49 -7.51
N LEU A 211 -31.79 -1.78 -7.41
CA LEU A 211 -31.41 -2.62 -6.27
C LEU A 211 -29.88 -2.77 -6.16
N ALA A 212 -29.18 -3.00 -7.27
CA ALA A 212 -27.71 -3.09 -7.30
C ALA A 212 -27.05 -1.77 -6.86
N SER A 213 -27.58 -0.62 -7.29
CA SER A 213 -27.13 0.70 -6.82
C SER A 213 -27.35 0.88 -5.31
N SER A 214 -28.51 0.46 -4.78
CA SER A 214 -28.84 0.55 -3.36
C SER A 214 -27.95 -0.37 -2.50
N VAL A 215 -27.71 -1.60 -2.94
CA VAL A 215 -26.79 -2.55 -2.27
C VAL A 215 -25.36 -2.04 -2.30
N SER A 216 -24.90 -1.49 -3.44
CA SER A 216 -23.57 -0.87 -3.56
C SER A 216 -23.39 0.28 -2.57
N LYS A 217 -24.37 1.19 -2.49
CA LYS A 217 -24.39 2.30 -1.50
C LYS A 217 -24.37 1.78 -0.06
N THR A 218 -25.22 0.79 0.26
CA THR A 218 -25.31 0.22 1.61
C THR A 218 -23.99 -0.46 2.03
N GLU A 219 -23.30 -1.14 1.11
CA GLU A 219 -22.00 -1.74 1.38
C GLU A 219 -20.86 -0.70 1.51
N GLN A 220 -20.95 0.43 0.80
CA GLN A 220 -20.06 1.57 1.02
C GLN A 220 -20.28 2.21 2.40
N GLU A 221 -21.54 2.42 2.80
CA GLU A 221 -21.88 2.95 4.13
C GLU A 221 -21.46 1.99 5.25
N ARG A 222 -21.63 0.68 5.07
CA ARG A 222 -21.16 -0.37 5.97
C ARG A 222 -19.64 -0.36 6.10
N LYS A 223 -18.89 -0.26 5.00
CA LYS A 223 -17.42 -0.10 5.00
C LYS A 223 -16.99 1.17 5.76
N ALA A 224 -17.62 2.32 5.47
CA ALA A 224 -17.35 3.58 6.15
C ALA A 224 -17.74 3.58 7.65
N LEU A 225 -18.70 2.76 8.07
CA LEU A 225 -19.02 2.54 9.50
C LEU A 225 -17.97 1.67 10.18
N ILE A 226 -17.52 0.58 9.53
CA ILE A 226 -16.44 -0.29 10.04
C ILE A 226 -15.13 0.50 10.15
N GLU A 227 -14.76 1.29 9.15
CA GLU A 227 -13.56 2.11 9.16
C GLU A 227 -13.59 3.17 10.26
N ARG A 228 -14.71 3.91 10.41
CA ARG A 228 -14.90 4.86 11.52
C ARG A 228 -14.83 4.16 12.89
N GLY A 229 -15.40 2.97 13.01
CA GLY A 229 -15.31 2.13 14.21
C GLY A 229 -13.86 1.78 14.55
N ASN A 230 -13.10 1.27 13.58
CA ASN A 230 -11.69 0.91 13.72
C ASN A 230 -10.82 2.14 14.06
N LYS A 231 -11.05 3.28 13.39
CA LYS A 231 -10.34 4.55 13.65
C LYS A 231 -10.62 5.10 15.05
N THR A 232 -11.87 5.02 15.51
CA THR A 232 -12.26 5.38 16.88
C THR A 232 -11.59 4.46 17.89
N ARG A 233 -11.62 3.14 17.66
CA ARG A 233 -10.97 2.15 18.52
C ARG A 233 -9.46 2.39 18.63
N SER A 234 -8.77 2.54 17.50
CA SER A 234 -7.33 2.82 17.44
C SER A 234 -6.98 4.13 18.17
N THR A 235 -7.85 5.16 18.09
CA THR A 235 -7.69 6.40 18.86
C THR A 235 -7.83 6.16 20.36
N LEU A 236 -8.80 5.36 20.80
CA LEU A 236 -8.98 5.01 22.22
C LEU A 236 -7.84 4.13 22.76
N GLU A 237 -7.33 3.19 21.96
CA GLU A 237 -6.16 2.36 22.28
C GLU A 237 -4.88 3.20 22.36
N LYS A 238 -4.70 4.17 21.45
CA LYS A 238 -3.62 5.17 21.54
C LYS A 238 -3.75 6.02 22.79
N ASN A 239 -4.94 6.53 23.09
CA ASN A 239 -5.19 7.36 24.28
C ASN A 239 -4.91 6.58 25.58
N LEU A 240 -5.28 5.30 25.64
CA LEU A 240 -4.94 4.42 26.77
C LEU A 240 -3.42 4.26 26.92
N LYS A 241 -2.69 4.00 25.83
CA LYS A 241 -1.22 3.91 25.86
C LYS A 241 -0.55 5.25 26.20
N SER A 242 -1.13 6.38 25.77
CA SER A 242 -0.66 7.73 26.08
C SER A 242 -0.99 8.19 27.51
N ALA A 243 -1.89 7.50 28.23
CA ALA A 243 -2.21 7.80 29.62
C ALA A 243 -1.16 7.28 30.63
N GLY A 244 -0.17 6.50 30.18
CA GLY A 244 0.82 5.85 31.03
C GLY A 244 0.34 4.51 31.61
N ASP A 245 0.99 4.05 32.67
CA ASP A 245 0.66 2.80 33.36
C ASP A 245 -0.57 2.92 34.27
N GLU A 246 -1.17 1.81 34.70
CA GLU A 246 -2.37 1.80 35.56
C GLU A 246 -2.12 2.43 36.94
N PHE A 247 -0.88 2.40 37.41
CA PHE A 247 -0.45 3.00 38.67
C PHE A 247 0.73 3.93 38.38
N HIS A 248 0.77 5.08 39.05
CA HIS A 248 1.99 5.89 39.08
C HIS A 248 3.01 5.24 40.02
N THR A 249 4.30 5.50 39.82
CA THR A 249 5.35 5.19 40.80
C THR A 249 5.72 6.50 41.49
N VAL A 250 5.33 6.66 42.75
CA VAL A 250 5.52 7.91 43.50
C VAL A 250 6.40 7.64 44.71
N THR A 251 7.59 8.22 44.71
CA THR A 251 8.50 8.21 45.85
C THR A 251 8.08 9.27 46.88
N VAL A 252 7.71 8.84 48.08
CA VAL A 252 7.41 9.72 49.21
C VAL A 252 8.61 9.72 50.17
N SER A 253 9.23 10.88 50.36
CA SER A 253 10.37 11.06 51.26
C SER A 253 9.91 11.39 52.67
N HIS A 254 10.19 10.51 53.62
CA HIS A 254 9.90 10.68 55.04
C HIS A 254 11.18 11.04 55.81
N GLU A 255 11.21 12.19 56.49
CA GLU A 255 12.27 12.49 57.45
C GLU A 255 12.10 11.63 58.71
N ILE A 256 13.18 10.96 59.14
CA ILE A 256 13.17 10.04 60.28
C ILE A 256 14.09 10.48 61.43
N LYS A 257 15.10 11.32 61.14
CA LYS A 257 16.00 11.88 62.15
C LYS A 257 16.70 13.13 61.59
N SER A 258 16.98 14.10 62.46
CA SER A 258 17.87 15.23 62.16
C SER A 258 18.97 15.33 63.21
N ASN A 259 20.22 15.49 62.79
CA ASN A 259 21.38 15.69 63.66
C ASN A 259 22.06 17.02 63.29
N SER A 260 21.87 18.06 64.09
CA SER A 260 22.58 19.35 63.95
C SER A 260 23.84 19.39 64.82
N VAL A 261 24.81 20.23 64.45
CA VAL A 261 25.97 20.56 65.30
C VAL A 261 25.51 21.30 66.56
N SER A 262 25.77 20.69 67.71
CA SER A 262 25.53 21.27 69.04
C SER A 262 26.52 22.41 69.35
N GLU A 263 26.21 23.26 70.34
CA GLU A 263 27.19 24.28 70.76
C GLU A 263 28.47 23.65 71.31
N SER A 264 28.35 22.57 72.08
CA SER A 264 29.48 21.79 72.63
C SER A 264 30.42 21.18 71.59
N GLU A 265 29.96 20.94 70.35
CA GLU A 265 30.83 20.52 69.23
C GLU A 265 31.55 21.70 68.56
N SER A 266 31.25 22.94 68.95
CA SER A 266 31.63 24.17 68.23
C SER A 266 32.21 25.30 69.08
N LYS A 267 32.27 25.11 70.40
CA LYS A 267 32.85 26.04 71.36
C LYS A 267 33.95 25.31 72.14
N THR A 268 34.89 26.06 72.69
CA THR A 268 35.89 25.53 73.62
C THR A 268 35.67 26.20 74.97
N PRO A 269 35.31 25.46 76.04
CA PRO A 269 35.12 26.06 77.35
C PRO A 269 36.48 26.57 77.89
N PRO A 270 36.53 27.76 78.51
CA PRO A 270 37.71 28.20 79.25
C PRO A 270 38.06 27.23 80.40
N LEU A 271 39.37 27.09 80.67
CA LEU A 271 39.83 26.53 81.94
C LEU A 271 39.58 27.50 83.09
N ASP A 272 39.39 26.97 84.30
CA ASP A 272 39.33 27.75 85.55
C ASP A 272 40.69 28.42 85.86
N GLU A 273 41.79 27.67 85.74
CA GLU A 273 43.15 28.19 85.93
C GLU A 273 43.70 28.83 84.65
N LYS A 274 43.89 30.16 84.68
CA LYS A 274 44.35 30.97 83.53
C LYS A 274 45.87 31.04 83.38
N THR A 275 46.62 30.46 84.30
CA THR A 275 48.09 30.53 84.33
C THR A 275 48.68 29.30 84.99
N PHE A 276 49.81 28.82 84.48
CA PHE A 276 50.61 27.78 85.14
C PHE A 276 52.09 28.16 85.20
N VAL A 277 52.84 27.57 86.13
CA VAL A 277 54.31 27.74 86.21
C VAL A 277 54.98 26.68 85.34
N GLY A 278 55.76 27.11 84.35
CA GLY A 278 56.53 26.24 83.47
C GLY A 278 57.71 25.57 84.16
N ARG A 279 58.30 24.55 83.51
CA ARG A 279 59.51 23.87 84.00
C ARG A 279 60.75 24.77 84.09
N ASP A 280 60.70 25.93 83.45
CA ASP A 280 61.71 27.00 83.49
C ASP A 280 61.43 28.05 84.57
N GLY A 281 60.41 27.83 85.42
CA GLY A 281 60.01 28.71 86.51
C GLY A 281 59.18 29.94 86.09
N LYS A 282 58.85 30.10 84.80
CA LYS A 282 58.05 31.24 84.33
C LYS A 282 56.55 30.98 84.43
N THR A 283 55.78 32.01 84.78
CA THR A 283 54.33 32.02 84.57
C THR A 283 54.04 32.01 83.08
N ASN A 284 53.20 31.08 82.63
CA ASN A 284 52.64 31.04 81.29
C ASN A 284 51.15 31.34 81.38
N TYR A 285 50.64 32.15 80.45
CA TYR A 285 49.25 32.59 80.37
C TYR A 285 48.48 31.72 79.38
N VAL A 286 47.23 31.43 79.72
CA VAL A 286 46.40 30.44 79.03
C VAL A 286 45.09 31.09 78.59
N ALA A 287 44.72 30.88 77.33
CA ALA A 287 43.49 31.37 76.73
C ALA A 287 42.82 30.24 75.95
N ALA A 288 41.48 30.21 75.98
CA ALA A 288 40.68 29.24 75.24
C ALA A 288 40.80 29.45 73.71
N ASN A 289 40.43 28.43 72.93
CA ASN A 289 40.34 28.57 71.47
C ASN A 289 39.08 29.36 71.08
N GLU A 290 39.11 30.08 69.95
CA GLU A 290 37.91 30.72 69.40
C GLU A 290 36.76 29.72 69.16
N ASP A 291 35.54 30.19 69.42
CA ASP A 291 34.31 29.58 68.88
C ASP A 291 34.43 29.36 67.37
N VAL A 292 33.95 28.20 66.89
CA VAL A 292 34.11 27.78 65.50
C VAL A 292 33.37 28.73 64.55
N ASN A 293 34.13 29.55 63.83
CA ASN A 293 33.63 30.52 62.86
C ASN A 293 33.11 29.82 61.59
N PHE A 294 31.89 29.29 61.63
CA PHE A 294 31.25 28.62 60.48
C PHE A 294 31.08 29.58 59.28
N SER A 295 31.27 29.07 58.06
CA SER A 295 31.08 29.85 56.82
C SER A 295 29.61 30.08 56.41
N GLY A 296 28.66 29.57 57.19
CA GLY A 296 27.21 29.67 56.97
C GLY A 296 26.49 28.50 57.63
N GLU A 297 25.29 28.17 57.18
CA GLU A 297 24.54 26.98 57.57
C GLU A 297 24.26 26.06 56.37
N ARG A 298 24.03 24.76 56.60
CA ARG A 298 23.74 23.78 55.54
C ARG A 298 22.89 22.63 56.05
N THR A 299 21.93 22.18 55.25
CA THR A 299 21.28 20.88 55.46
C THR A 299 21.80 19.87 54.45
N GLU A 300 22.30 18.73 54.92
CA GLU A 300 22.67 17.60 54.06
C GLU A 300 21.71 16.43 54.27
N THR A 301 21.21 15.85 53.17
CA THR A 301 20.25 14.75 53.22
C THR A 301 20.97 13.41 53.05
N ILE A 302 20.74 12.50 53.99
CA ILE A 302 21.21 11.11 53.98
C ILE A 302 20.01 10.21 53.69
N VAL A 303 20.00 9.55 52.53
CA VAL A 303 18.94 8.60 52.18
C VAL A 303 19.28 7.24 52.77
N VAL A 304 18.35 6.67 53.55
CA VAL A 304 18.46 5.34 54.16
C VAL A 304 17.58 4.31 53.43
N LYS A 305 17.87 3.01 53.62
CA LYS A 305 17.16 1.89 52.98
C LYS A 305 15.86 1.55 53.71
N SER A 306 15.86 1.60 55.04
CA SER A 306 14.69 1.38 55.89
C SER A 306 14.55 2.45 56.97
N LYS A 307 13.39 2.51 57.63
CA LYS A 307 13.19 3.36 58.82
C LYS A 307 14.11 2.97 59.99
N ASP A 308 14.48 1.68 60.07
CA ASP A 308 15.24 1.10 61.20
C ASP A 308 16.77 1.20 61.04
N ASP A 309 17.25 1.65 59.88
CA ASP A 309 18.67 1.86 59.59
C ASP A 309 19.34 2.77 60.65
N ILE A 310 18.65 3.83 61.11
CA ILE A 310 19.16 4.77 62.13
C ILE A 310 19.28 4.15 63.54
N HIS A 311 18.65 3.00 63.77
CA HIS A 311 18.70 2.28 65.04
C HIS A 311 19.73 1.14 65.03
N THR A 312 20.21 0.72 63.85
CA THR A 312 21.10 -0.43 63.66
C THR A 312 22.53 0.01 63.38
N PRO A 313 23.52 -0.27 64.26
CA PRO A 313 24.91 0.09 63.99
C PRO A 313 25.49 -0.70 62.80
N HIS A 314 26.02 0.00 61.80
CA HIS A 314 26.78 -0.60 60.69
C HIS A 314 28.29 -0.54 60.97
N VAL A 315 29.07 -1.42 60.32
CA VAL A 315 30.55 -1.33 60.33
C VAL A 315 30.97 -0.12 59.50
N VAL A 316 31.84 0.72 60.06
CA VAL A 316 32.28 1.96 59.43
C VAL A 316 33.28 1.69 58.30
N ASP A 317 32.97 2.16 57.10
CA ASP A 317 33.90 2.15 55.97
C ASP A 317 34.88 3.32 56.11
N TYR A 318 36.04 3.08 56.74
CA TYR A 318 37.07 4.11 56.94
C TYR A 318 37.62 4.70 55.63
N LYS A 319 37.58 3.97 54.50
CA LYS A 319 37.98 4.52 53.20
C LYS A 319 36.95 5.55 52.74
N LYS A 320 35.66 5.23 52.82
CA LYS A 320 34.56 6.15 52.49
C LYS A 320 34.50 7.35 53.44
N VAL A 321 34.77 7.16 54.74
CA VAL A 321 34.98 8.27 55.69
C VAL A 321 36.17 9.13 55.23
N SER A 322 37.32 8.53 54.90
CA SER A 322 38.50 9.26 54.39
C SER A 322 38.18 10.07 53.13
N GLU A 323 37.39 9.52 52.20
CA GLU A 323 36.97 10.22 50.98
C GLU A 323 36.06 11.42 51.30
N TYR A 324 35.14 11.30 52.26
CA TYR A 324 34.36 12.43 52.74
C TYR A 324 35.20 13.47 53.50
N VAL A 325 36.07 13.08 54.43
CA VAL A 325 36.97 14.02 55.15
C VAL A 325 37.85 14.76 54.15
N ARG A 326 38.40 14.07 53.13
CA ARG A 326 39.16 14.69 52.04
C ARG A 326 38.34 15.75 51.29
N ASN A 327 37.11 15.43 50.91
CA ASN A 327 36.24 16.37 50.18
C ASN A 327 35.86 17.58 51.06
N TYR A 328 35.64 17.37 52.35
CA TYR A 328 35.43 18.43 53.34
C TYR A 328 36.70 19.28 53.56
N LEU A 329 37.90 18.70 53.56
CA LEU A 329 39.19 19.41 53.60
C LEU A 329 39.42 20.28 52.37
N ILE A 330 39.06 19.80 51.17
CA ILE A 330 39.14 20.59 49.93
C ILE A 330 38.23 21.82 50.02
N GLU A 331 36.98 21.64 50.48
CA GLU A 331 36.05 22.75 50.66
C GLU A 331 36.53 23.72 51.76
N LEU A 332 37.05 23.21 52.89
CA LEU A 332 37.61 24.00 53.99
C LEU A 332 38.77 24.88 53.52
N ARG A 333 39.67 24.36 52.68
CA ARG A 333 40.76 25.15 52.08
C ARG A 333 40.21 26.17 51.08
N ARG A 334 39.28 25.76 50.22
CA ARG A 334 38.65 26.63 49.20
C ARG A 334 37.96 27.86 49.81
N ILE A 335 37.14 27.69 50.86
CA ILE A 335 36.42 28.82 51.49
C ILE A 335 37.36 29.84 52.17
N ASN A 336 38.58 29.43 52.53
CA ASN A 336 39.60 30.29 53.13
C ASN A 336 40.58 30.87 52.08
N GLY A 337 40.45 30.48 50.81
CA GLY A 337 41.38 30.87 49.75
C GLY A 337 42.76 30.24 49.91
N ILE A 338 42.81 29.00 50.40
CA ILE A 338 44.01 28.16 50.49
C ILE A 338 43.99 27.20 49.30
N ASP A 339 45.07 27.20 48.51
CA ASP A 339 45.25 26.39 47.31
C ASP A 339 46.26 25.23 47.49
N ILE A 340 46.75 25.02 48.71
CA ILE A 340 47.57 23.85 49.08
C ILE A 340 46.74 22.57 48.81
N PRO A 341 47.18 21.66 47.92
CA PRO A 341 46.38 20.52 47.49
C PRO A 341 46.17 19.50 48.62
N VAL A 342 44.97 18.94 48.69
CA VAL A 342 44.65 17.81 49.58
C VAL A 342 44.93 16.50 48.81
N PRO A 343 45.91 15.68 49.25
CA PRO A 343 46.30 14.46 48.52
C PRO A 343 45.15 13.44 48.43
N PRO A 344 45.20 12.50 47.46
CA PRO A 344 44.18 11.45 47.30
C PRO A 344 44.14 10.50 48.50
N VAL A 345 43.02 9.81 48.70
CA VAL A 345 42.99 8.66 49.61
C VAL A 345 43.82 7.53 49.01
N THR A 346 44.81 7.01 49.74
CA THR A 346 45.71 5.96 49.21
C THR A 346 45.79 4.74 50.11
N GLU A 347 46.04 3.59 49.47
CA GLU A 347 46.21 2.30 50.16
C GLU A 347 47.39 2.31 51.16
N LYS A 348 48.46 3.06 50.86
CA LYS A 348 49.59 3.26 51.78
C LYS A 348 49.15 4.00 53.04
N ALA A 349 48.41 5.11 52.88
CA ALA A 349 47.93 5.91 54.00
C ALA A 349 46.88 5.15 54.84
N LEU A 350 45.96 4.41 54.20
CA LEU A 350 44.97 3.57 54.89
C LEU A 350 45.66 2.49 55.74
N LYS A 351 46.66 1.78 55.18
CA LYS A 351 47.45 0.78 55.90
C LYS A 351 48.22 1.38 57.08
N TYR A 352 48.88 2.54 56.88
CA TYR A 352 49.62 3.21 57.94
C TYR A 352 48.71 3.73 59.06
N GLY A 353 47.62 4.42 58.71
CA GLY A 353 46.66 4.92 59.70
C GLY A 353 46.01 3.80 60.51
N LYS A 354 45.70 2.66 59.88
CA LYS A 354 45.22 1.46 60.60
C LYS A 354 46.28 0.89 61.55
N ALA A 355 47.53 0.77 61.11
CA ALA A 355 48.62 0.26 61.94
C ALA A 355 48.95 1.19 63.12
N ARG A 356 48.87 2.52 62.93
CA ARG A 356 49.01 3.53 63.99
C ARG A 356 47.89 3.44 65.03
N ALA A 357 46.64 3.29 64.58
CA ALA A 357 45.51 3.07 65.48
C ALA A 357 45.63 1.73 66.24
N ASP A 358 46.13 0.66 65.59
CA ASP A 358 46.45 -0.62 66.25
C ASP A 358 47.55 -0.48 67.30
N GLU A 359 48.58 0.33 67.05
CA GLU A 359 49.65 0.63 68.02
C GLU A 359 49.10 1.39 69.23
N MET A 360 48.22 2.37 69.05
CA MET A 360 47.55 3.06 70.18
C MET A 360 46.66 2.11 70.99
N VAL A 361 45.88 1.26 70.31
CA VAL A 361 45.05 0.22 70.94
C VAL A 361 45.89 -0.80 71.73
N ALA A 362 47.04 -1.20 71.21
CA ALA A 362 47.92 -2.18 71.85
C ALA A 362 48.63 -1.63 73.11
N ASN A 363 48.86 -0.30 73.16
CA ASN A 363 49.48 0.38 74.30
C ASN A 363 48.46 1.03 75.28
N ASP A 364 47.16 1.00 74.96
CA ASP A 364 46.09 1.81 75.57
C ASP A 364 46.49 3.28 75.82
N LYS A 365 47.09 3.92 74.81
CA LYS A 365 47.64 5.27 74.92
C LYS A 365 47.44 6.09 73.65
N LEU A 366 46.80 7.26 73.78
CA LEU A 366 46.85 8.32 72.77
C LEU A 366 48.29 8.88 72.72
N SER A 367 48.98 8.71 71.59
CA SER A 367 50.42 8.95 71.52
C SER A 367 50.91 9.14 70.09
N HIS A 368 51.50 10.30 69.77
CA HIS A 368 52.22 10.52 68.52
C HIS A 368 53.55 9.75 68.44
N ASP A 369 54.14 9.37 69.59
CA ASP A 369 55.27 8.45 69.61
C ASP A 369 54.88 7.12 68.92
N THR A 370 55.67 6.68 67.94
CA THR A 370 55.46 5.44 67.19
C THR A 370 56.76 4.67 67.00
N LYS A 371 56.66 3.34 66.93
CA LYS A 371 57.75 2.42 66.53
C LYS A 371 57.66 2.04 65.04
N LEU A 372 56.59 2.43 64.35
CA LEU A 372 56.41 2.19 62.92
C LEU A 372 57.36 3.07 62.11
N LYS A 373 57.89 2.54 61.00
CA LYS A 373 58.78 3.29 60.10
C LYS A 373 58.05 3.60 58.80
N ASN A 374 58.07 4.87 58.40
CA ASN A 374 57.49 5.36 57.14
C ASN A 374 57.89 4.51 55.92
N GLN A 375 59.14 4.01 55.92
CA GLN A 375 59.72 3.20 54.85
C GLN A 375 59.04 1.83 54.70
N ASP A 376 58.60 1.22 55.81
CA ASP A 376 57.93 -0.10 55.81
C ASP A 376 56.54 -0.02 55.13
N PHE A 377 55.96 1.19 55.06
CA PHE A 377 54.71 1.50 54.36
C PHE A 377 54.93 2.19 53.00
N GLY A 378 56.19 2.31 52.56
CA GLY A 378 56.56 2.80 51.22
C GLY A 378 56.43 4.32 51.03
N PHE A 379 56.63 5.12 52.09
CA PHE A 379 56.74 6.58 52.02
C PHE A 379 57.93 7.08 52.86
N LYS A 380 58.19 8.40 52.89
CA LYS A 380 59.36 8.97 53.60
C LYS A 380 58.98 9.86 54.77
N ASP A 381 57.93 10.66 54.62
CA ASP A 381 57.52 11.67 55.60
C ASP A 381 56.00 11.59 55.87
N ALA A 382 55.57 11.97 57.07
CA ALA A 382 54.17 11.97 57.47
C ALA A 382 53.87 12.95 58.61
N THR A 383 52.60 13.34 58.69
CA THR A 383 52.02 14.04 59.83
C THR A 383 50.64 13.46 60.12
N GLU A 384 50.20 13.55 61.38
CA GLU A 384 48.94 12.96 61.83
C GLU A 384 48.27 13.85 62.89
N ASN A 385 46.94 13.94 62.82
CA ASN A 385 46.13 14.22 63.99
C ASN A 385 45.78 12.88 64.65
N ALA A 386 45.67 12.85 65.98
CA ALA A 386 45.37 11.64 66.73
C ALA A 386 44.13 11.83 67.61
N THR A 387 43.33 10.77 67.78
CA THR A 387 42.09 10.81 68.56
C THR A 387 41.90 9.54 69.40
N ALA A 388 41.12 9.68 70.46
CA ALA A 388 40.64 8.60 71.31
C ALA A 388 39.11 8.75 71.50
N GLY A 389 38.36 7.68 71.28
CA GLY A 389 36.89 7.66 71.43
C GLY A 389 36.07 8.24 70.27
N SER A 390 36.68 8.74 69.18
CA SER A 390 35.97 9.14 67.95
C SER A 390 36.21 8.18 66.78
N VAL A 391 35.23 8.10 65.87
CA VAL A 391 35.18 7.19 64.70
C VAL A 391 35.37 5.69 65.06
N PRO A 392 34.39 5.10 65.78
CA PRO A 392 34.44 3.69 66.20
C PRO A 392 34.22 2.71 65.04
N GLU A 393 34.57 1.43 65.26
CA GLU A 393 34.33 0.31 64.32
C GLU A 393 32.87 0.24 63.85
N LYS A 394 31.91 0.58 64.72
CA LYS A 394 30.47 0.51 64.44
C LYS A 394 29.73 1.78 64.85
N SER A 395 28.88 2.28 63.96
CA SER A 395 28.20 3.57 64.10
C SER A 395 26.74 3.51 63.65
N ARG A 396 25.88 4.36 64.24
CA ARG A 396 24.53 4.69 63.74
C ARG A 396 24.52 5.94 62.85
N LEU A 397 25.59 6.73 62.88
CA LEU A 397 25.79 7.91 62.03
C LEU A 397 26.42 7.47 60.72
N SER A 398 25.93 8.02 59.60
CA SER A 398 26.50 7.78 58.27
C SER A 398 27.98 8.17 58.21
N GLU A 399 28.74 7.57 57.29
CA GLU A 399 30.16 7.84 57.09
C GLU A 399 30.43 9.31 56.72
N LYS A 400 29.41 9.99 56.17
CA LYS A 400 29.43 11.41 55.81
C LYS A 400 29.25 12.33 57.03
N GLU A 401 28.34 11.98 57.96
CA GLU A 401 28.24 12.69 59.24
C GLU A 401 29.49 12.44 60.12
N LEU A 402 29.99 11.20 60.18
CA LEU A 402 31.23 10.86 60.87
C LEU A 402 32.41 11.69 60.37
N ALA A 403 32.59 11.76 59.04
CA ALA A 403 33.65 12.56 58.42
C ALA A 403 33.56 14.05 58.76
N TYR A 404 32.35 14.63 58.77
CA TYR A 404 32.17 16.03 59.14
C TYR A 404 32.47 16.27 60.63
N LYS A 405 31.98 15.40 61.52
CA LYS A 405 32.18 15.55 62.98
C LYS A 405 33.61 15.32 63.42
N GLU A 406 34.31 14.36 62.82
CA GLU A 406 35.74 14.14 63.04
C GLU A 406 36.56 15.35 62.58
N LEU A 407 36.25 15.93 61.41
CA LEU A 407 36.94 17.13 60.94
C LEU A 407 36.63 18.37 61.80
N LEU A 408 35.39 18.51 62.30
CA LEU A 408 35.00 19.56 63.23
C LEU A 408 35.73 19.41 64.58
N SER A 409 35.87 18.19 65.09
CA SER A 409 36.62 17.87 66.31
C SER A 409 38.07 18.38 66.22
N TYR A 410 38.80 18.00 65.17
CA TYR A 410 40.17 18.47 64.92
C TYR A 410 40.27 19.97 64.59
N PHE A 411 39.20 20.61 64.13
CA PHE A 411 39.20 22.05 63.85
C PHE A 411 38.94 22.88 65.11
N ASN A 412 37.98 22.49 65.96
CA ASN A 412 37.74 23.13 67.25
C ASN A 412 38.95 22.93 68.18
N ASP A 413 39.52 21.72 68.16
CA ASP A 413 40.71 21.30 68.93
C ASP A 413 40.51 21.36 70.46
N TYR A 414 39.28 21.10 70.90
CA TYR A 414 38.79 21.32 72.27
C TYR A 414 39.57 20.56 73.36
N SER A 415 40.13 19.38 73.05
CA SER A 415 40.92 18.57 73.99
C SER A 415 42.37 19.07 74.17
N ASN A 416 42.82 19.96 73.28
CA ASN A 416 44.20 20.43 73.15
C ASN A 416 44.32 21.92 73.46
N ALA A 417 43.22 22.66 73.29
CA ALA A 417 43.07 24.03 73.76
C ALA A 417 43.50 24.17 75.22
N SER A 418 44.13 25.30 75.54
CA SER A 418 44.60 25.63 76.88
C SER A 418 45.70 24.73 77.48
N LEU A 419 46.18 23.67 76.79
CA LEU A 419 47.31 22.86 77.27
C LEU A 419 48.67 23.57 77.12
N TYR A 420 48.76 24.55 76.21
CA TYR A 420 49.97 25.34 75.97
C TYR A 420 49.71 26.82 76.27
N GLY A 421 50.52 27.40 77.15
CA GLY A 421 50.48 28.82 77.47
C GLY A 421 51.48 29.65 76.66
N ALA A 422 51.34 30.97 76.73
CA ALA A 422 52.26 31.96 76.18
C ALA A 422 52.95 32.78 77.30
N SER A 423 54.02 33.52 76.97
CA SER A 423 54.79 34.28 77.96
C SER A 423 54.12 35.59 78.41
N THR A 424 53.09 36.04 77.70
CA THR A 424 52.23 37.16 78.08
C THR A 424 50.75 36.80 77.86
N PRO A 425 49.79 37.44 78.54
CA PRO A 425 48.37 37.22 78.25
C PRO A 425 47.95 37.72 76.87
N LYS A 426 48.78 38.54 76.20
CA LYS A 426 48.47 39.13 74.87
C LYS A 426 48.90 38.26 73.68
N GLU A 427 49.30 37.04 73.97
CA GLU A 427 49.78 36.05 73.02
C GLU A 427 49.00 34.75 73.25
N ALA A 428 48.77 33.99 72.19
CA ALA A 428 48.20 32.65 72.30
C ALA A 428 49.18 31.64 71.69
N ASN A 429 49.25 30.44 72.27
CA ASN A 429 50.19 29.44 71.80
C ASN A 429 49.61 28.68 70.61
N THR A 430 50.27 28.73 69.44
CA THR A 430 49.80 28.06 68.22
C THR A 430 49.62 26.55 68.38
N PHE A 431 50.26 25.92 69.37
CA PHE A 431 50.05 24.50 69.67
C PHE A 431 48.66 24.16 70.25
N ASN A 432 47.93 25.12 70.82
CA ASN A 432 46.51 24.94 71.21
C ASN A 432 45.58 24.70 70.00
N TYR A 433 46.06 25.01 68.80
CA TYR A 433 45.42 24.74 67.51
C TYR A 433 46.20 23.67 66.71
N GLY A 434 46.97 22.82 67.40
CA GLY A 434 47.87 21.83 66.82
C GLY A 434 47.20 20.94 65.77
N HIS A 435 45.98 20.48 66.00
CA HIS A 435 45.22 19.67 65.04
C HIS A 435 44.64 20.47 63.87
N ARG A 436 44.43 21.78 64.03
CA ARG A 436 43.94 22.68 62.97
C ARG A 436 45.00 22.95 61.90
N ILE A 437 46.30 22.95 62.26
CA ILE A 437 47.40 23.25 61.33
C ILE A 437 47.50 22.20 60.20
N PRO A 438 47.53 20.87 60.44
CA PRO A 438 47.54 19.86 59.38
C PRO A 438 46.35 19.97 58.41
N LEU A 439 45.14 20.30 58.90
CA LEU A 439 43.95 20.46 58.05
C LEU A 439 44.16 21.49 56.93
N LEU A 440 44.89 22.56 57.23
CA LEU A 440 45.09 23.72 56.37
C LEU A 440 46.42 23.66 55.60
N ALA A 441 47.48 23.20 56.26
CA ALA A 441 48.86 23.30 55.78
C ALA A 441 49.40 22.03 55.13
N ALA A 442 48.93 20.83 55.51
CA ALA A 442 49.56 19.59 55.06
C ALA A 442 49.24 19.25 53.60
N SER A 443 50.27 18.89 52.84
CA SER A 443 50.21 18.32 51.50
C SER A 443 50.83 16.92 51.52
N GLY A 444 51.35 16.45 50.38
CA GLY A 444 51.96 15.13 50.24
C GLY A 444 51.38 14.36 49.06
N THR A 445 51.48 13.03 49.12
CA THR A 445 51.06 12.10 48.06
C THR A 445 49.94 11.16 48.49
N GLY A 446 49.59 11.09 49.77
CA GLY A 446 48.46 10.31 50.27
C GLY A 446 47.81 10.89 51.52
N PHE A 447 46.53 10.59 51.70
CA PHE A 447 45.71 10.92 52.86
C PHE A 447 44.94 9.69 53.34
N ALA A 448 44.68 9.57 54.65
CA ALA A 448 43.70 8.64 55.19
C ALA A 448 43.24 9.03 56.59
N LEU A 449 42.04 8.57 56.96
CA LEU A 449 41.64 8.34 58.33
C LEU A 449 41.66 6.83 58.59
N GLY A 450 42.30 6.39 59.68
CA GLY A 450 42.31 5.01 60.13
C GLY A 450 42.01 4.92 61.62
N ALA A 451 41.19 3.96 62.03
CA ALA A 451 40.83 3.75 63.43
C ALA A 451 40.71 2.26 63.79
N SER A 452 40.87 1.97 65.08
CA SER A 452 40.85 0.64 65.66
C SER A 452 40.12 0.67 67.00
N SER A 453 39.25 -0.31 67.23
CA SER A 453 38.42 -0.42 68.45
C SER A 453 38.82 -1.65 69.28
N SER A 454 38.74 -1.52 70.61
CA SER A 454 38.99 -2.62 71.54
C SER A 454 38.28 -2.36 72.87
N LYS A 455 37.46 -3.31 73.31
CA LYS A 455 36.78 -3.28 74.62
C LYS A 455 37.73 -3.34 75.83
N LYS A 456 39.04 -3.47 75.60
CA LYS A 456 40.09 -3.44 76.64
C LYS A 456 40.75 -2.06 76.78
N THR A 457 40.40 -1.09 75.92
CA THR A 457 41.00 0.25 75.93
C THR A 457 40.15 1.23 76.72
N THR A 458 40.80 2.17 77.41
CA THR A 458 40.17 3.18 78.27
C THR A 458 39.13 4.03 77.52
N PHE A 459 39.40 4.32 76.23
CA PHE A 459 38.52 5.13 75.38
C PHE A 459 37.68 4.28 74.40
N GLY A 460 37.75 2.95 74.47
CA GLY A 460 37.06 2.00 73.58
C GLY A 460 37.60 1.93 72.15
N ASN A 461 38.15 3.02 71.60
CA ASN A 461 38.84 3.06 70.32
C ASN A 461 39.88 4.19 70.23
N TYR A 462 40.81 4.06 69.29
CA TYR A 462 41.75 5.11 68.87
C TYR A 462 41.68 5.31 67.36
N GLY A 463 42.11 6.48 66.89
CA GLY A 463 42.21 6.80 65.47
C GLY A 463 43.31 7.81 65.15
N VAL A 464 43.69 7.87 63.87
CA VAL A 464 44.56 8.90 63.31
C VAL A 464 44.06 9.37 61.95
N MET A 465 44.18 10.67 61.72
CA MET A 465 44.00 11.28 60.40
C MET A 465 45.37 11.71 59.88
N THR A 466 45.90 11.00 58.87
CA THR A 466 47.29 11.11 58.42
C THR A 466 47.41 11.66 56.99
N PHE A 467 48.43 12.50 56.79
CA PHE A 467 48.97 12.88 55.49
C PHE A 467 50.36 12.25 55.35
N ILE A 468 50.64 11.63 54.20
CA ILE A 468 51.93 10.98 53.90
C ILE A 468 52.55 11.59 52.63
N SER A 469 53.88 11.62 52.56
CA SER A 469 54.65 12.00 51.37
C SER A 469 55.68 10.95 51.00
N GLU A 470 55.65 10.54 49.73
CA GLU A 470 56.70 9.72 49.11
C GLU A 470 57.95 10.54 48.76
N ALA A 471 57.82 11.87 48.68
CA ALA A 471 58.93 12.81 48.79
C ALA A 471 59.26 13.08 50.27
N LYS A 472 60.22 13.97 50.56
CA LYS A 472 60.28 14.59 51.88
C LYS A 472 59.24 15.72 51.96
N GLY A 473 58.85 16.10 53.16
CA GLY A 473 58.12 17.35 53.40
C GLY A 473 56.64 17.30 53.11
N VAL A 474 55.84 16.83 54.07
CA VAL A 474 54.36 17.00 54.06
C VAL A 474 53.92 18.46 54.23
N TYR A 475 54.85 19.40 54.49
CA TYR A 475 54.56 20.84 54.59
C TYR A 475 55.38 21.70 53.62
N ASP A 476 56.01 21.11 52.60
CA ASP A 476 56.87 21.84 51.65
C ASP A 476 56.05 22.59 50.58
N THR A 477 54.77 22.27 50.42
CA THR A 477 53.87 22.95 49.47
C THR A 477 53.28 24.22 50.09
N LEU A 478 53.86 25.36 49.73
CA LEU A 478 53.30 26.69 50.01
C LEU A 478 52.07 26.99 49.14
N PRO A 479 51.14 27.86 49.59
CA PRO A 479 50.09 28.42 48.75
C PRO A 479 50.68 29.41 47.73
N THR A 480 50.01 29.63 46.59
CA THR A 480 50.52 30.49 45.50
C THR A 480 50.72 31.95 45.94
N VAL A 481 49.91 32.42 46.89
CA VAL A 481 50.00 33.78 47.44
C VAL A 481 50.29 33.74 48.94
N ILE A 482 51.50 34.16 49.31
CA ILE A 482 51.91 34.36 50.72
C ILE A 482 51.56 35.78 51.14
N SER A 483 50.81 35.94 52.23
CA SER A 483 50.50 37.26 52.80
C SER A 483 51.79 38.00 53.17
N PRO A 484 51.89 39.33 52.94
CA PRO A 484 53.02 40.13 53.42
C PRO A 484 53.30 39.99 54.92
N SER A 485 52.28 39.72 55.75
CA SER A 485 52.42 39.46 57.20
C SER A 485 53.24 38.22 57.51
N GLU A 486 53.21 37.19 56.66
CA GLU A 486 53.91 35.93 56.91
C GLU A 486 55.30 35.85 56.27
N LYS A 487 55.73 36.91 55.57
CA LYS A 487 57.08 36.98 55.03
C LYS A 487 58.07 37.22 56.15
N ARG A 488 58.97 36.26 56.35
CA ARG A 488 60.12 36.39 57.24
C ARG A 488 61.03 37.49 56.71
N SER A 489 61.73 38.19 57.60
CA SER A 489 62.69 39.21 57.21
C SER A 489 64.00 39.10 57.98
N TYR A 490 65.08 39.54 57.35
CA TYR A 490 66.38 39.75 58.00
C TYR A 490 66.98 41.08 57.54
N VAL A 491 67.80 41.70 58.39
CA VAL A 491 68.54 42.91 58.04
C VAL A 491 69.97 42.53 57.66
N TYR A 492 70.43 42.95 56.49
CA TYR A 492 71.80 42.79 56.03
C TYR A 492 72.30 44.10 55.43
N ASN A 493 73.46 44.57 55.89
CA ASN A 493 74.07 45.85 55.48
C ASN A 493 73.06 47.03 55.44
N GLY A 494 72.29 47.19 56.52
CA GLY A 494 71.29 48.24 56.68
C GLY A 494 70.00 48.09 55.85
N LYS A 495 69.84 47.02 55.07
CA LYS A 495 68.65 46.75 54.25
C LYS A 495 67.87 45.54 54.77
N THR A 496 66.54 45.68 54.81
CA THR A 496 65.62 44.58 55.16
C THR A 496 65.29 43.75 53.93
N TYR A 497 65.57 42.44 53.98
CA TYR A 497 65.26 41.47 52.94
C TYR A 497 64.11 40.57 53.39
N TYR A 498 63.07 40.47 52.56
CA TYR A 498 61.87 39.67 52.85
C TYR A 498 61.89 38.37 52.05
N TYR A 499 61.52 37.26 52.69
CA TYR A 499 61.47 35.93 52.09
C TYR A 499 60.27 35.11 52.60
N ASN A 500 59.78 34.20 51.77
CA ASN A 500 58.69 33.30 52.15
C ASN A 500 59.17 32.28 53.21
N PRO A 501 58.30 31.80 54.11
CA PRO A 501 58.66 30.71 55.01
C PRO A 501 58.99 29.44 54.21
N SER A 502 59.89 28.61 54.72
CA SER A 502 60.32 27.36 54.07
C SER A 502 59.31 26.22 54.15
N SER A 503 58.14 26.45 54.75
CA SER A 503 57.13 25.44 55.01
C SER A 503 55.77 26.08 55.29
N SER A 504 54.69 25.45 54.82
CA SER A 504 53.30 25.89 55.03
C SER A 504 52.87 25.84 56.50
N TYR A 505 53.49 24.98 57.32
CA TYR A 505 53.27 24.91 58.76
C TYR A 505 53.49 26.28 59.43
N PHE A 506 54.52 27.02 58.99
CA PHE A 506 54.84 28.34 59.52
C PHE A 506 53.90 29.47 59.08
N LEU A 507 52.80 29.18 58.36
CA LEU A 507 51.75 30.14 58.03
C LEU A 507 50.64 30.22 59.10
N ALA A 508 50.66 29.34 60.11
CA ALA A 508 49.74 29.37 61.24
C ALA A 508 50.19 30.36 62.33
N ARG A 509 49.25 31.11 62.91
CA ARG A 509 49.42 31.97 64.09
C ARG A 509 48.24 31.77 65.03
N ALA A 510 48.50 31.95 66.33
CA ALA A 510 47.48 32.20 67.32
C ALA A 510 47.77 33.55 67.98
N GLU A 511 46.74 34.35 68.26
CA GLU A 511 46.86 35.70 68.81
C GLU A 511 45.82 35.93 69.93
N ASN A 512 46.11 36.82 70.87
CA ASN A 512 45.16 37.24 71.93
C ASN A 512 45.30 38.77 72.16
N LYS A 513 44.82 39.58 71.22
CA LYS A 513 45.21 41.01 71.12
C LYS A 513 44.65 41.90 72.23
N ASP A 514 43.44 41.59 72.68
CA ASP A 514 42.78 42.14 73.86
C ASP A 514 43.44 41.62 75.15
N GLY A 515 43.73 40.31 75.20
CA GLY A 515 44.32 39.62 76.34
C GLY A 515 43.28 38.89 77.19
N ASP A 516 42.20 38.44 76.55
CA ASP A 516 41.09 37.74 77.19
C ASP A 516 41.47 36.27 77.48
N PRO A 517 41.46 35.79 78.74
CA PRO A 517 41.77 34.39 79.04
C PRO A 517 40.64 33.41 78.66
N ASP A 518 39.50 33.90 78.16
CA ASP A 518 38.36 33.11 77.66
C ASP A 518 38.32 33.04 76.12
N HIS A 519 39.24 33.67 75.40
CA HIS A 519 39.25 33.70 73.93
C HIS A 519 40.67 33.85 73.33
N SER A 520 40.90 33.27 72.16
CA SER A 520 42.08 33.52 71.33
C SER A 520 41.77 33.28 69.86
N GLU A 521 42.58 33.82 68.95
CA GLU A 521 42.25 33.90 67.53
C GLU A 521 43.25 33.13 66.66
N PHE A 522 42.79 32.21 65.79
CA PHE A 522 43.68 31.51 64.86
C PHE A 522 43.68 32.13 63.47
N TYR A 523 44.88 32.36 62.95
CA TYR A 523 45.12 32.85 61.60
C TYR A 523 45.93 31.85 60.79
N PHE A 524 45.57 31.70 59.51
CA PHE A 524 46.40 31.01 58.52
C PHE A 524 46.69 31.95 57.34
N ASN A 525 47.97 32.09 57.00
CA ASN A 525 48.43 32.95 55.90
C ASN A 525 47.87 34.39 56.00
N GLY A 526 47.91 34.97 57.22
CA GLY A 526 47.44 36.32 57.51
C GLY A 526 45.91 36.52 57.60
N LYS A 527 45.09 35.45 57.63
CA LYS A 527 43.62 35.54 57.68
C LYS A 527 43.01 34.68 58.80
N ARG A 528 41.98 35.19 59.49
CA ARG A 528 41.11 34.37 60.36
C ARG A 528 40.50 33.26 59.52
N VAL A 529 40.48 32.04 60.07
CA VAL A 529 40.05 30.85 59.34
C VAL A 529 38.59 30.53 59.66
N LYS A 530 37.77 30.34 58.63
CA LYS A 530 36.41 29.82 58.77
C LYS A 530 36.36 28.31 58.66
N PHE A 531 35.49 27.68 59.44
CA PHE A 531 35.11 26.30 59.20
C PHE A 531 34.08 26.19 58.08
N LEU A 532 33.75 24.96 57.69
CA LEU A 532 32.64 24.61 56.81
C LEU A 532 31.30 25.17 57.34
N PRO A 533 30.21 25.18 56.55
CA PRO A 533 28.91 25.58 57.05
C PRO A 533 28.44 24.69 58.20
N LYS A 534 27.79 25.26 59.22
CA LYS A 534 27.21 24.53 60.36
C LYS A 534 26.16 23.57 59.81
N THR A 535 26.45 22.27 59.84
CA THR A 535 25.72 21.29 59.05
C THR A 535 24.70 20.51 59.88
N THR A 536 23.48 20.40 59.35
CA THR A 536 22.40 19.55 59.84
C THR A 536 22.25 18.34 58.93
N PHE A 537 22.46 17.14 59.47
CA PHE A 537 22.32 15.87 58.77
C PHE A 537 20.90 15.33 58.93
N ARG A 538 20.11 15.43 57.87
CA ARG A 538 18.73 14.96 57.79
C ARG A 538 18.67 13.56 57.18
N TYR A 539 18.26 12.58 57.97
CA TYR A 539 18.06 11.20 57.54
C TYR A 539 16.65 11.03 56.98
N VAL A 540 16.56 10.51 55.76
CA VAL A 540 15.30 10.37 54.99
C VAL A 540 15.15 8.94 54.49
N TRP A 541 14.00 8.34 54.78
CA TRP A 541 13.59 7.08 54.16
C TRP A 541 12.65 7.37 52.98
N ASN A 542 12.88 6.69 51.85
CA ASN A 542 12.07 6.85 50.64
C ASN A 542 11.10 5.68 50.47
N GLU A 543 9.82 5.95 50.63
CA GLU A 543 8.74 4.99 50.39
C GLU A 543 8.35 5.01 48.92
N ILE A 544 8.33 3.85 48.25
CA ILE A 544 7.78 3.75 46.89
C ILE A 544 6.31 3.37 46.99
N THR A 545 5.43 4.26 46.55
CA THR A 545 3.98 4.06 46.55
C THR A 545 3.46 3.91 45.12
N HIS A 546 2.37 3.15 44.97
CA HIS A 546 1.72 2.89 43.69
C HIS A 546 0.26 3.37 43.64
N PRO A 547 0.00 4.69 43.71
CA PRO A 547 -1.36 5.23 43.59
C PRO A 547 -1.91 5.03 42.17
N LYS A 548 -3.20 4.70 42.08
CA LYS A 548 -3.87 4.41 40.81
C LYS A 548 -3.98 5.66 39.93
N ASN A 549 -3.62 5.52 38.65
CA ASN A 549 -3.60 6.57 37.66
C ASN A 549 -5.04 6.92 37.19
N PRO A 550 -5.54 8.15 37.44
CA PRO A 550 -6.88 8.54 37.03
C PRO A 550 -7.03 8.66 35.50
N ALA A 551 -5.98 9.05 34.80
CA ALA A 551 -5.98 9.18 33.34
C ALA A 551 -6.06 7.81 32.66
N TYR A 552 -5.28 6.83 33.12
CA TYR A 552 -5.38 5.44 32.66
C TYR A 552 -6.78 4.89 32.90
N THR A 553 -7.30 5.04 34.12
CA THR A 553 -8.63 4.54 34.50
C THR A 553 -9.72 5.08 33.57
N LYS A 554 -9.74 6.40 33.36
CA LYS A 554 -10.69 7.07 32.45
C LYS A 554 -10.54 6.63 30.99
N ALA A 555 -9.30 6.43 30.51
CA ALA A 555 -9.05 5.95 29.14
C ALA A 555 -9.48 4.49 28.96
N LYS A 556 -9.25 3.64 29.97
CA LYS A 556 -9.64 2.22 29.97
C LYS A 556 -11.16 2.06 29.98
N GLU A 557 -11.86 2.82 30.81
CA GLU A 557 -13.33 2.88 30.83
C GLU A 557 -13.92 3.32 29.50
N ALA A 558 -13.34 4.33 28.84
CA ALA A 558 -13.77 4.80 27.53
C ALA A 558 -13.62 3.71 26.45
N LEU A 559 -12.46 3.03 26.42
CA LEU A 559 -12.20 1.92 25.50
C LEU A 559 -13.14 0.72 25.77
N ASP A 560 -13.35 0.34 27.03
CA ASP A 560 -14.22 -0.77 27.42
C ASP A 560 -15.72 -0.44 27.20
N SER A 561 -16.12 0.82 27.34
CA SER A 561 -17.46 1.30 26.99
C SER A 561 -17.71 1.23 25.48
N PHE A 562 -16.73 1.66 24.68
CA PHE A 562 -16.77 1.51 23.22
C PHE A 562 -16.82 0.04 22.80
N ASN A 563 -15.92 -0.80 23.33
CA ASN A 563 -15.85 -2.23 23.00
C ASN A 563 -17.12 -2.99 23.41
N ARG A 564 -17.75 -2.64 24.53
CA ARG A 564 -19.08 -3.17 24.89
C ARG A 564 -20.14 -2.78 23.86
N LYS A 565 -20.25 -1.49 23.53
CA LYS A 565 -21.22 -0.98 22.53
C LYS A 565 -21.04 -1.61 21.13
N GLN A 566 -19.81 -1.91 20.74
CA GLN A 566 -19.50 -2.64 19.49
C GLN A 566 -19.92 -4.13 19.52
N LYS A 567 -19.91 -4.78 20.69
CA LYS A 567 -20.45 -6.14 20.85
C LYS A 567 -21.98 -6.15 20.84
N THR A 568 -22.63 -5.19 21.50
CA THR A 568 -24.10 -5.14 21.57
C THR A 568 -24.76 -4.81 20.22
N LYS A 569 -24.06 -4.13 19.30
CA LYS A 569 -24.52 -3.81 17.94
C LYS A 569 -24.08 -4.83 16.86
N LYS A 570 -23.84 -6.09 17.27
CA LYS A 570 -23.58 -7.22 16.36
C LYS A 570 -24.71 -8.25 16.31
N LEU A 571 -25.78 -8.00 17.06
CA LEU A 571 -27.14 -8.47 16.80
C LEU A 571 -27.88 -7.37 16.05
#